data_AF-R6N088-F1
#
_entry.id   AF-R6N088-F1
#
_cell.length_a   1.000
_cell.length_b   1.000
_cell.length_c   1.000
_cell.angle_alpha   90.00
_cell.angle_beta   90.00
_cell.angle_gamma   90.00
#
_symmetry.space_group_name_H-M   'P 1'
#
loop_
_entity.id
_entity.type
_entity.pdbx_description
1 polymer ?
#
loop_
_entity_poly.entity_id
_entity_poly.type
_entity_poly.pdbx_seq_one_letter_code
_entity_poly.pdbx_strand_id
1 'polypeptide(L)'
;MMNQTFSFKLHADGEGAVLKRLTAAEYITNLYTNTEKITLTNNSVKYNTAPTVSLMNDRLGGTTEDLNGGNIRYYGASPNNYIYFNCEAYPDTNCEIWRIIGVFDGKLKLIKNENIGTFSWDNKDTSTGAETVYGKNDWTTARLMKLLNPSDYYIVDTNDNDLGQSLYYNSTSGKCYSGQNNATVDCDFTSTGIKNDTTRNMIAETTWNIGGWSNSSVYPNQIYEYERGTTVYTGRPTTWMGKIALAYPSDYGYAVDLNKCKYYRVNEYKDTACVSNNWMKTILGVSSNGWLLSTHSGGSYDVSFVHLNGSVSNFYLGAQLVYEVAPVLYLSSELGIELGDGSSSNPYKLSI
;
A
#
# COMPACT_ATOMS: atom_id res chain seq x y z
N MET A 1 -12.31 -30.88 -10.26
CA MET A 1 -11.87 -30.79 -8.86
C MET A 1 -10.51 -31.47 -8.76
N MET A 2 -9.41 -30.70 -8.74
CA MET A 2 -8.09 -31.26 -8.51
C MET A 2 -7.82 -31.23 -7.01
N ASN A 3 -7.79 -32.40 -6.37
CA ASN A 3 -7.25 -32.58 -5.03
C ASN A 3 -5.75 -32.26 -5.09
N GLN A 4 -5.35 -31.06 -4.69
CA GLN A 4 -3.95 -30.80 -4.41
C GLN A 4 -3.57 -31.60 -3.16
N THR A 5 -2.69 -32.58 -3.35
CA THR A 5 -2.19 -33.43 -2.26
C THR A 5 -0.89 -32.81 -1.77
N PHE A 6 -0.91 -32.18 -0.60
CA PHE A 6 0.31 -31.73 0.05
C PHE A 6 1.02 -32.96 0.63
N SER A 7 2.26 -33.20 0.18
CA SER A 7 3.11 -34.25 0.72
C SER A 7 4.29 -33.60 1.42
N PHE A 8 4.47 -33.90 2.71
CA PHE A 8 5.66 -33.55 3.47
C PHE A 8 6.25 -34.82 4.09
N LYS A 9 7.57 -34.87 4.19
CA LYS A 9 8.28 -35.94 4.92
C LYS A 9 8.39 -35.52 6.38
N LEU A 10 7.79 -36.31 7.26
CA LEU A 10 7.96 -36.17 8.71
C LEU A 10 9.23 -36.92 9.12
N HIS A 11 10.25 -36.21 9.59
CA HIS A 11 11.28 -36.79 10.44
C HIS A 11 10.86 -36.52 11.88
N ALA A 12 10.51 -37.58 12.61
CA ALA A 12 10.19 -37.51 14.03
C ALA A 12 11.34 -38.17 14.80
N ASP A 13 12.10 -37.38 15.53
CA ASP A 13 13.24 -37.75 16.37
C ASP A 13 12.85 -37.80 17.85
N GLY A 14 11.69 -38.38 18.16
CA GLY A 14 11.30 -38.74 19.53
C GLY A 14 10.98 -37.58 20.48
N GLU A 15 11.35 -36.34 20.15
CA GLU A 15 10.72 -35.13 20.67
C GLU A 15 9.53 -34.81 19.75
N GLY A 16 8.32 -34.69 20.31
CA GLY A 16 7.08 -34.59 19.52
C GLY A 16 7.22 -33.59 18.38
N ALA A 17 6.91 -34.01 17.14
CA ALA A 17 7.02 -33.17 15.96
C ALA A 17 6.12 -31.94 16.11
N VAL A 18 6.69 -30.82 16.56
CA VAL A 18 6.01 -29.52 16.52
C VAL A 18 6.04 -29.09 15.06
N LEU A 19 4.91 -29.29 14.36
CA LEU A 19 4.75 -28.76 13.01
C LEU A 19 4.92 -27.23 13.11
N LYS A 20 6.04 -26.69 12.60
CA LYS A 20 6.26 -25.23 12.58
C LYS A 20 5.06 -24.58 11.89
N ARG A 21 4.32 -23.76 12.63
CA ARG A 21 3.23 -22.98 12.05
C ARG A 21 3.83 -21.96 11.09
N LEU A 22 3.39 -21.99 9.84
CA LEU A 22 3.81 -21.00 8.85
C LEU A 22 3.26 -19.63 9.23
N THR A 23 4.11 -18.62 9.16
CA THR A 23 3.68 -17.22 9.16
C THR A 23 2.85 -16.94 7.91
N ALA A 24 2.04 -15.89 7.93
CA ALA A 24 1.23 -15.48 6.81
C ALA A 24 2.11 -15.12 5.60
N ALA A 25 3.27 -14.49 5.84
CA ALA A 25 4.25 -14.22 4.79
C ALA A 25 4.85 -15.50 4.19
N GLU A 26 5.21 -16.49 5.01
CA GLU A 26 5.69 -17.80 4.54
C GLU A 26 4.60 -18.54 3.75
N TYR A 27 3.34 -18.48 4.19
CA TYR A 27 2.21 -19.10 3.49
C TYR A 27 2.06 -18.54 2.07
N ILE A 28 2.00 -17.21 1.90
CA ILE A 28 1.87 -16.57 0.59
C ILE A 28 3.12 -16.81 -0.27
N THR A 29 4.31 -16.81 0.35
CA THR A 29 5.57 -17.14 -0.33
C THR A 29 5.57 -18.58 -0.85
N ASN A 30 5.05 -19.53 -0.08
CA ASN A 30 4.90 -20.93 -0.49
C ASN A 30 3.84 -21.09 -1.59
N LEU A 31 2.73 -20.36 -1.50
CA LEU A 31 1.70 -20.33 -2.55
C LEU A 31 2.29 -19.90 -3.89
N TYR A 32 3.11 -18.85 -3.89
CA TYR A 32 3.91 -18.50 -5.06
C TYR A 32 4.84 -19.67 -5.40
N THR A 33 5.82 -20.00 -4.56
CA THR A 33 6.92 -20.92 -4.89
C THR A 33 6.47 -22.27 -5.46
N ASN A 34 5.38 -22.83 -4.93
CA ASN A 34 4.85 -24.13 -5.35
C ASN A 34 3.97 -24.09 -6.61
N THR A 35 3.69 -22.90 -7.15
CA THR A 35 2.87 -22.72 -8.35
C THR A 35 3.75 -22.56 -9.59
N GLU A 36 3.36 -23.22 -10.68
CA GLU A 36 3.99 -23.13 -12.00
C GLU A 36 4.19 -21.67 -12.46
N LYS A 37 5.35 -21.40 -13.07
CA LYS A 37 5.76 -20.06 -13.49
C LYS A 37 5.62 -19.85 -14.97
N ILE A 38 5.22 -18.64 -15.33
CA ILE A 38 5.37 -18.10 -16.69
C ILE A 38 6.31 -16.90 -16.61
N THR A 39 7.29 -16.86 -17.51
CA THR A 39 8.17 -15.70 -17.66
C THR A 39 7.56 -14.73 -18.65
N LEU A 40 7.46 -13.46 -18.26
CA LEU A 40 7.11 -12.35 -19.15
C LEU A 40 8.22 -11.31 -19.19
N THR A 41 8.12 -10.35 -20.11
CA THR A 41 9.04 -9.21 -20.18
C THR A 41 8.25 -7.91 -20.27
N ASN A 42 8.59 -6.90 -19.47
CA ASN A 42 8.03 -5.55 -19.53
C ASN A 42 9.17 -4.56 -19.31
N ASN A 43 9.26 -3.51 -20.14
CA ASN A 43 10.37 -2.56 -20.14
C ASN A 43 11.76 -3.23 -20.12
N SER A 44 11.95 -4.26 -20.98
CA SER A 44 13.17 -5.08 -21.04
C SER A 44 13.55 -5.85 -19.76
N VAL A 45 12.73 -5.82 -18.71
CA VAL A 45 12.90 -6.61 -17.49
C VAL A 45 12.06 -7.88 -17.58
N LYS A 46 12.67 -9.03 -17.26
CA LYS A 46 11.97 -10.32 -17.14
C LYS A 46 11.36 -10.50 -15.76
N TYR A 47 10.17 -11.08 -15.68
CA TYR A 47 9.47 -11.38 -14.43
C TYR A 47 8.93 -12.79 -14.45
N ASN A 48 8.89 -13.45 -13.28
CA ASN A 48 8.14 -14.69 -13.09
C ASN A 48 6.77 -14.39 -12.48
N THR A 49 5.72 -14.82 -13.17
CA THR A 49 4.35 -14.82 -12.66
C THR A 49 3.86 -16.24 -12.41
N ALA A 50 2.89 -16.38 -11.51
CA ALA A 50 2.20 -17.60 -11.15
C ALA A 50 0.69 -17.39 -11.41
N PRO A 51 0.23 -17.52 -12.66
CA PRO A 51 -1.08 -17.02 -13.07
C PRO A 51 -2.26 -17.66 -12.34
N THR A 52 -2.17 -18.95 -12.00
CA THR A 52 -3.25 -19.68 -11.33
C THR A 52 -3.52 -19.20 -9.90
N VAL A 53 -2.57 -18.48 -9.29
CA VAL A 53 -2.72 -17.86 -7.97
C VAL A 53 -2.56 -16.34 -8.02
N SER A 54 -2.43 -15.76 -9.22
CA SER A 54 -2.32 -14.31 -9.44
C SER A 54 -1.19 -13.64 -8.65
N LEU A 55 -0.05 -14.32 -8.51
CA LEU A 55 1.14 -13.81 -7.81
C LEU A 55 2.30 -13.62 -8.77
N MET A 56 3.08 -12.55 -8.61
CA MET A 56 4.31 -12.32 -9.36
C MET A 56 5.47 -11.96 -8.43
N ASN A 57 6.69 -12.15 -8.91
CA ASN A 57 7.87 -11.59 -8.25
C ASN A 57 8.32 -10.32 -8.97
N ASP A 58 8.46 -9.21 -8.24
CA ASP A 58 8.82 -7.91 -8.81
C ASP A 58 10.33 -7.72 -9.01
N ARG A 59 11.16 -8.67 -8.53
CA ARG A 59 12.63 -8.65 -8.61
C ARG A 59 13.25 -7.35 -8.08
N LEU A 60 12.63 -6.74 -7.07
CA LEU A 60 13.01 -5.42 -6.54
C LEU A 60 13.10 -4.37 -7.66
N GLY A 61 12.08 -4.28 -8.50
CA GLY A 61 12.10 -3.38 -9.66
C GLY A 61 12.99 -3.89 -10.81
N GLY A 62 13.25 -5.20 -10.88
CA GLY A 62 14.12 -5.78 -11.90
C GLY A 62 15.61 -5.73 -11.61
N THR A 63 16.01 -5.25 -10.42
CA THR A 63 17.41 -5.08 -10.03
C THR A 63 18.09 -6.38 -9.60
N THR A 64 17.34 -7.41 -9.21
CA THR A 64 17.91 -8.73 -8.85
C THR A 64 18.10 -9.59 -10.08
N GLU A 65 19.22 -10.33 -10.20
CA GLU A 65 19.42 -11.31 -11.29
C GLU A 65 18.46 -12.50 -11.18
N ASP A 66 18.23 -12.98 -9.95
CA ASP A 66 17.24 -14.03 -9.68
C ASP A 66 15.83 -13.55 -10.05
N LEU A 67 15.09 -14.39 -10.78
CA LEU A 67 13.70 -14.15 -11.16
C LEU A 67 12.73 -14.23 -9.98
N ASN A 68 13.16 -14.82 -8.86
CA ASN A 68 12.40 -14.93 -7.63
C ASN A 68 13.03 -14.11 -6.47
N GLY A 69 14.01 -13.25 -6.77
CA GLY A 69 14.81 -12.54 -5.77
C GLY A 69 14.19 -11.29 -5.16
N GLY A 70 12.94 -10.93 -5.52
CA GLY A 70 12.26 -9.73 -5.04
C GLY A 70 11.00 -9.98 -4.22
N ASN A 71 10.14 -8.96 -4.16
CA ASN A 71 8.87 -9.02 -3.44
C ASN A 71 7.86 -9.85 -4.22
N ILE A 72 7.00 -10.57 -3.49
CA ILE A 72 5.89 -11.33 -4.07
C ILE A 72 4.65 -10.47 -4.00
N ARG A 73 3.96 -10.26 -5.13
CA ARG A 73 2.82 -9.33 -5.24
C ARG A 73 1.63 -9.98 -5.90
N TYR A 74 0.44 -9.63 -5.41
CA TYR A 74 -0.81 -9.96 -6.10
C TYR A 74 -1.04 -9.02 -7.28
N TYR A 75 -1.49 -9.59 -8.41
CA TYR A 75 -1.75 -8.84 -9.64
C TYR A 75 -3.02 -9.32 -10.35
N GLY A 76 -3.48 -8.57 -11.35
CA GLY A 76 -4.60 -8.97 -12.21
C GLY A 76 -5.95 -8.41 -11.76
N ALA A 77 -7.03 -8.87 -12.39
CA ALA A 77 -8.37 -8.30 -12.20
C ALA A 77 -8.99 -8.65 -10.83
N SER A 78 -8.86 -9.90 -10.40
CA SER A 78 -9.55 -10.43 -9.22
C SER A 78 -8.73 -11.50 -8.50
N PRO A 79 -7.53 -11.16 -7.98
CA PRO A 79 -6.76 -12.08 -7.16
C PRO A 79 -7.50 -12.44 -5.86
N ASN A 80 -7.25 -13.65 -5.36
CA ASN A 80 -7.70 -14.08 -4.03
C ASN A 80 -6.74 -13.52 -2.96
N ASN A 81 -6.87 -12.23 -2.69
CA ASN A 81 -5.99 -11.49 -1.77
C ASN A 81 -6.76 -10.74 -0.67
N TYR A 82 -7.95 -11.22 -0.30
CA TYR A 82 -8.76 -10.64 0.77
C TYR A 82 -8.33 -11.17 2.15
N ILE A 83 -8.34 -10.32 3.16
CA ILE A 83 -7.96 -10.66 4.54
C ILE A 83 -8.86 -9.92 5.54
N TYR A 84 -9.28 -10.61 6.59
CA TYR A 84 -9.95 -10.01 7.75
C TYR A 84 -8.94 -9.27 8.62
N PHE A 85 -9.16 -7.98 8.84
CA PHE A 85 -8.31 -7.14 9.68
C PHE A 85 -9.15 -6.04 10.36
N ASN A 86 -8.61 -5.42 11.41
CA ASN A 86 -9.31 -4.43 12.24
C ASN A 86 -10.66 -4.93 12.79
N CYS A 87 -10.63 -6.06 13.49
CA CYS A 87 -11.79 -6.70 14.10
C CYS A 87 -12.22 -6.02 15.40
N GLU A 88 -13.50 -6.16 15.80
CA GLU A 88 -13.96 -5.75 17.14
C GLU A 88 -13.21 -6.50 18.25
N ALA A 89 -13.03 -7.81 18.04
CA ALA A 89 -12.22 -8.70 18.87
C ALA A 89 -11.50 -9.73 17.97
N TYR A 90 -10.42 -10.31 18.45
CA TYR A 90 -9.69 -11.37 17.75
C TYR A 90 -9.68 -12.66 18.59
N PRO A 91 -9.68 -13.86 17.96
CA PRO A 91 -9.87 -14.10 16.53
C PRO A 91 -11.37 -14.10 16.16
N ASP A 92 -11.77 -13.27 15.20
CA ASP A 92 -13.17 -13.18 14.73
C ASP A 92 -13.21 -12.99 13.19
N THR A 93 -14.39 -13.06 12.61
CA THR A 93 -14.73 -12.70 11.23
C THR A 93 -15.55 -11.41 11.13
N ASN A 94 -16.04 -10.87 12.27
CA ASN A 94 -16.62 -9.52 12.34
C ASN A 94 -15.52 -8.44 12.25
N CYS A 95 -14.88 -8.38 11.11
CA CYS A 95 -13.71 -7.55 10.83
C CYS A 95 -13.94 -6.70 9.59
N GLU A 96 -13.12 -5.67 9.43
CA GLU A 96 -13.03 -5.02 8.14
C GLU A 96 -12.35 -5.93 7.12
N ILE A 97 -12.68 -5.71 5.85
CA ILE A 97 -12.01 -6.37 4.74
C ILE A 97 -10.85 -5.49 4.27
N TRP A 98 -9.67 -6.10 4.23
CA TRP A 98 -8.44 -5.53 3.68
C TRP A 98 -7.94 -6.40 2.53
N ARG A 99 -7.01 -5.87 1.74
CA ARG A 99 -6.39 -6.57 0.62
C ARG A 99 -4.89 -6.68 0.82
N ILE A 100 -4.33 -7.86 0.55
CA ILE A 100 -2.89 -8.10 0.57
C ILE A 100 -2.30 -7.56 -0.74
N ILE A 101 -1.41 -6.57 -0.65
CA ILE A 101 -0.59 -6.14 -1.79
C ILE A 101 0.44 -7.22 -2.10
N GLY A 102 1.12 -7.74 -1.08
CA GLY A 102 2.17 -8.73 -1.26
C GLY A 102 2.99 -9.00 0.00
N VAL A 103 4.04 -9.78 -0.18
CA VAL A 103 5.10 -10.07 0.80
C VAL A 103 6.33 -9.23 0.46
N PHE A 104 6.80 -8.45 1.44
CA PHE A 104 7.98 -7.60 1.32
C PHE A 104 8.82 -7.81 2.56
N ASP A 105 10.08 -8.19 2.38
CA ASP A 105 11.02 -8.40 3.50
C ASP A 105 10.40 -9.24 4.65
N GLY A 106 9.75 -10.35 4.28
CA GLY A 106 9.10 -11.26 5.23
C GLY A 106 7.81 -10.75 5.90
N LYS A 107 7.27 -9.60 5.49
CA LYS A 107 6.03 -9.01 6.05
C LYS A 107 4.92 -8.94 5.00
N LEU A 108 3.67 -9.13 5.44
CA LEU A 108 2.52 -8.81 4.59
C LEU A 108 2.29 -7.31 4.55
N LYS A 109 2.15 -6.76 3.34
CA LYS A 109 1.69 -5.40 3.10
C LYS A 109 0.21 -5.40 2.76
N LEU A 110 -0.59 -4.60 3.48
CA LEU A 110 -2.04 -4.51 3.29
C LEU A 110 -2.45 -3.12 2.82
N ILE A 111 -3.57 -3.05 2.10
CA ILE A 111 -4.33 -1.84 1.81
C ILE A 111 -5.79 -2.05 2.24
N LYS A 112 -6.41 -1.03 2.84
CA LYS A 112 -7.84 -1.08 3.16
C LYS A 112 -8.64 -1.28 1.88
N ASN A 113 -9.63 -2.18 1.88
CA ASN A 113 -10.41 -2.48 0.66
C ASN A 113 -11.35 -1.33 0.24
N GLU A 114 -11.53 -0.33 1.10
CA GLU A 114 -12.35 0.86 0.88
C GLU A 114 -11.59 2.10 1.34
N ASN A 115 -11.86 3.24 0.70
CA ASN A 115 -11.29 4.51 1.13
C ASN A 115 -11.93 5.02 2.43
N ILE A 116 -11.18 5.84 3.18
CA ILE A 116 -11.64 6.44 4.45
C ILE A 116 -12.26 7.83 4.24
N GLY A 117 -12.69 8.13 3.02
CA GLY A 117 -13.10 9.46 2.58
C GLY A 117 -12.01 10.18 1.80
N THR A 118 -12.23 11.48 1.59
CA THR A 118 -11.36 12.34 0.77
C THR A 118 -10.71 13.43 1.61
N PHE A 119 -9.39 13.53 1.53
CA PHE A 119 -8.59 14.47 2.31
C PHE A 119 -7.48 15.07 1.46
N SER A 120 -6.89 16.16 1.93
CA SER A 120 -5.63 16.65 1.39
C SER A 120 -4.47 15.80 1.86
N TRP A 121 -3.51 15.58 0.98
CA TRP A 121 -2.24 14.95 1.36
C TRP A 121 -1.49 15.88 2.33
N ASP A 122 -1.42 17.16 1.96
CA ASP A 122 -1.06 18.26 2.84
C ASP A 122 -1.61 19.57 2.26
N ASN A 123 -2.24 20.40 3.09
CA ASN A 123 -2.82 21.67 2.64
C ASN A 123 -2.23 22.88 3.38
N LYS A 124 -0.98 22.78 3.83
CA LYS A 124 -0.26 23.95 4.34
C LYS A 124 -0.15 25.00 3.24
N ASP A 125 -0.12 26.24 3.66
CA ASP A 125 0.18 27.40 2.84
C ASP A 125 1.44 28.11 3.35
N THR A 126 1.77 29.26 2.78
CA THR A 126 2.95 30.04 3.18
C THR A 126 2.91 30.51 4.63
N SER A 127 1.74 30.59 5.26
CA SER A 127 1.61 30.97 6.67
C SER A 127 1.82 29.81 7.64
N THR A 128 1.74 28.58 7.13
CA THR A 128 1.79 27.33 7.91
C THR A 128 2.91 26.39 7.46
N GLY A 129 3.93 26.92 6.78
CA GLY A 129 5.19 26.23 6.52
C GLY A 129 5.33 25.56 5.14
N ALA A 130 4.44 25.83 4.18
CA ALA A 130 4.62 25.44 2.79
C ALA A 130 5.31 26.56 1.97
N GLU A 131 5.89 26.18 0.83
CA GLU A 131 6.55 27.11 -0.09
C GLU A 131 5.54 27.91 -0.94
N THR A 132 4.31 27.40 -1.06
CA THR A 132 3.21 28.01 -1.83
C THR A 132 1.87 27.75 -1.14
N VAL A 133 0.77 28.21 -1.74
CA VAL A 133 -0.60 27.91 -1.30
C VAL A 133 -1.11 26.54 -1.77
N TYR A 134 -0.26 25.70 -2.38
CA TYR A 134 -0.64 24.42 -2.97
C TYR A 134 -0.24 23.20 -2.12
N GLY A 135 -0.05 23.38 -0.82
CA GLY A 135 0.41 22.31 0.05
C GLY A 135 1.92 22.08 -0.04
N LYS A 136 2.38 21.06 0.69
CA LYS A 136 3.78 20.71 0.84
C LYS A 136 3.97 19.23 0.56
N ASN A 137 4.83 18.85 -0.38
CA ASN A 137 5.09 17.46 -0.71
C ASN A 137 6.15 16.80 0.20
N ASP A 138 5.96 16.95 1.52
CA ASP A 138 6.82 16.35 2.53
C ASP A 138 6.02 15.43 3.46
N TRP A 139 6.17 14.11 3.28
CA TRP A 139 5.36 13.16 4.03
C TRP A 139 5.64 13.25 5.54
N THR A 140 6.87 13.62 5.91
CA THR A 140 7.30 13.70 7.32
C THR A 140 6.62 14.83 8.09
N THR A 141 5.99 15.77 7.39
CA THR A 141 5.24 16.88 8.00
C THR A 141 3.80 16.96 7.50
N ALA A 142 3.39 16.07 6.59
CA ALA A 142 2.09 16.06 5.96
C ALA A 142 0.96 15.89 6.99
N ARG A 143 -0.10 16.69 6.86
CA ARG A 143 -1.28 16.57 7.73
C ARG A 143 -1.97 15.21 7.59
N LEU A 144 -1.98 14.62 6.39
CA LEU A 144 -2.50 13.27 6.20
C LEU A 144 -1.68 12.21 6.93
N MET A 145 -0.36 12.35 6.97
CA MET A 145 0.50 11.44 7.73
C MET A 145 0.14 11.48 9.23
N LYS A 146 0.00 12.68 9.80
CA LYS A 146 -0.38 12.85 11.22
C LYS A 146 -1.77 12.30 11.53
N LEU A 147 -2.70 12.38 10.58
CA LEU A 147 -4.03 11.80 10.69
C LEU A 147 -4.00 10.28 10.84
N LEU A 148 -3.15 9.62 10.07
CA LEU A 148 -3.09 8.17 9.96
C LEU A 148 -2.25 7.48 11.04
N ASN A 149 -1.38 8.21 11.75
CA ASN A 149 -0.36 7.62 12.63
C ASN A 149 -0.51 8.06 14.09
N PRO A 150 0.03 7.30 15.06
CA PRO A 150 0.10 7.77 16.44
C PRO A 150 1.11 8.91 16.59
N SER A 151 0.96 9.67 17.67
CA SER A 151 1.77 10.85 18.00
C SER A 151 3.28 10.58 18.10
N ASP A 152 3.69 9.32 18.31
CA ASP A 152 5.11 8.97 18.43
C ASP A 152 5.88 9.11 17.11
N TYR A 153 5.18 9.22 15.96
CA TYR A 153 5.80 9.29 14.62
C TYR A 153 5.79 10.68 13.98
N TYR A 154 5.37 11.71 14.71
CA TYR A 154 5.43 13.07 14.24
C TYR A 154 5.63 14.07 15.37
N ILE A 155 6.17 15.23 15.00
CA ILE A 155 6.23 16.38 15.90
C ILE A 155 4.93 17.18 15.73
N VAL A 156 4.31 17.54 16.85
CA VAL A 156 3.17 18.46 16.89
C VAL A 156 3.60 19.79 16.27
N ASP A 157 2.88 20.20 15.23
CA ASP A 157 3.10 21.50 14.58
C ASP A 157 2.07 22.46 15.14
N THR A 158 2.53 23.53 15.77
CA THR A 158 1.64 24.54 16.39
C THR A 158 0.72 25.20 15.37
N ASN A 159 1.07 25.19 14.08
CA ASN A 159 0.20 25.70 13.02
C ASN A 159 -0.98 24.78 12.71
N ASP A 160 -0.94 23.53 13.18
CA ASP A 160 -2.02 22.56 12.98
C ASP A 160 -3.15 22.69 14.03
N ASN A 161 -2.99 23.58 15.04
CA ASN A 161 -3.98 23.84 16.10
C ASN A 161 -4.58 22.58 16.73
N ASP A 162 -3.76 21.55 16.92
CA ASP A 162 -4.15 20.23 17.44
C ASP A 162 -5.22 19.48 16.62
N LEU A 163 -5.48 19.91 15.38
CA LEU A 163 -6.46 19.30 14.50
C LEU A 163 -5.90 18.08 13.77
N GLY A 164 -6.76 17.10 13.50
CA GLY A 164 -6.46 15.95 12.66
C GLY A 164 -5.46 14.95 13.25
N GLN A 165 -4.86 15.20 14.40
CA GLN A 165 -3.78 14.37 14.96
C GLN A 165 -4.29 13.00 15.44
N SER A 166 -3.76 11.93 14.85
CA SER A 166 -4.04 10.53 15.17
C SER A 166 -5.51 10.09 15.11
N LEU A 167 -6.43 10.88 14.53
CA LEU A 167 -7.88 10.58 14.64
C LEU A 167 -8.23 9.23 14.01
N TYR A 168 -7.62 8.89 12.87
CA TYR A 168 -7.82 7.59 12.23
C TYR A 168 -7.19 6.46 13.05
N TYR A 169 -5.96 6.65 13.54
CA TYR A 169 -5.23 5.63 14.29
C TYR A 169 -5.90 5.29 15.63
N ASN A 170 -6.55 6.27 16.25
CA ASN A 170 -7.23 6.13 17.54
C ASN A 170 -8.73 5.84 17.41
N SER A 171 -9.27 5.75 16.19
CA SER A 171 -10.70 5.53 15.94
C SER A 171 -11.59 6.59 16.61
N THR A 172 -11.22 7.87 16.44
CA THR A 172 -11.93 9.02 17.01
C THR A 172 -12.44 9.97 15.92
N SER A 173 -13.23 10.97 16.33
CA SER A 173 -13.73 12.04 15.45
C SER A 173 -13.14 13.39 15.83
N GLY A 174 -13.23 14.36 14.93
CA GLY A 174 -12.74 15.71 15.12
C GLY A 174 -12.77 16.54 13.84
N LYS A 175 -11.88 17.53 13.75
CA LYS A 175 -11.64 18.28 12.51
C LYS A 175 -10.40 17.75 11.81
N CYS A 176 -10.52 17.55 10.50
CA CYS A 176 -9.42 17.18 9.61
C CYS A 176 -9.15 18.30 8.62
N TYR A 177 -7.92 18.40 8.15
CA TYR A 177 -7.56 19.32 7.08
C TYR A 177 -7.96 18.76 5.70
N SER A 178 -8.64 19.59 4.91
CA SER A 178 -9.14 19.22 3.58
C SER A 178 -9.42 20.46 2.74
N GLY A 179 -8.69 20.60 1.63
CA GLY A 179 -8.80 21.71 0.69
C GLY A 179 -7.77 22.81 0.96
N GLN A 180 -7.69 23.77 0.03
CA GLN A 180 -6.69 24.85 0.03
C GLN A 180 -6.80 25.80 1.25
N ASN A 181 -5.73 26.54 1.55
CA ASN A 181 -5.69 27.61 2.57
C ASN A 181 -6.08 27.14 3.97
N ASN A 182 -5.48 26.03 4.44
CA ASN A 182 -5.77 25.46 5.76
C ASN A 182 -7.24 25.11 6.00
N ALA A 183 -8.03 24.89 4.94
CA ALA A 183 -9.43 24.51 5.08
C ALA A 183 -9.58 23.19 5.87
N THR A 184 -10.68 23.10 6.62
CA THR A 184 -10.98 21.97 7.49
C THR A 184 -12.37 21.41 7.22
N VAL A 185 -12.55 20.13 7.50
CA VAL A 185 -13.81 19.40 7.42
C VAL A 185 -14.01 18.59 8.71
N ASP A 186 -15.25 18.30 9.08
CA ASP A 186 -15.52 17.30 10.12
C ASP A 186 -15.14 15.91 9.60
N CYS A 187 -14.47 15.14 10.44
CA CYS A 187 -14.11 13.76 10.15
C CYS A 187 -14.45 12.86 11.34
N ASP A 188 -14.97 11.67 11.03
CA ASP A 188 -15.40 10.69 12.02
C ASP A 188 -14.87 9.31 11.65
N PHE A 189 -13.89 8.84 12.43
CA PHE A 189 -13.30 7.52 12.25
C PHE A 189 -13.75 6.53 13.34
N THR A 190 -14.79 6.84 14.12
CA THR A 190 -15.27 5.96 15.20
C THR A 190 -15.65 4.56 14.71
N SER A 191 -16.07 4.42 13.44
CA SER A 191 -16.42 3.15 12.81
C SER A 191 -15.41 2.64 11.77
N THR A 192 -14.46 3.47 11.34
CA THR A 192 -13.55 3.18 10.21
C THR A 192 -12.06 3.23 10.58
N GLY A 193 -11.72 3.79 11.73
CA GLY A 193 -10.36 3.87 12.27
C GLY A 193 -9.88 2.55 12.88
N ILE A 194 -8.64 2.53 13.36
CA ILE A 194 -8.06 1.32 13.97
C ILE A 194 -8.67 1.09 15.36
N LYS A 195 -9.48 0.05 15.49
CA LYS A 195 -10.46 -0.13 16.57
C LYS A 195 -9.85 -0.37 17.94
N ASN A 196 -8.78 -1.15 18.03
CA ASN A 196 -8.26 -1.62 19.32
C ASN A 196 -6.73 -1.82 19.34
N ASP A 197 -6.18 -1.97 20.53
CA ASP A 197 -4.74 -2.13 20.76
C ASP A 197 -4.20 -3.42 20.15
N THR A 198 -4.98 -4.50 20.15
CA THR A 198 -4.62 -5.75 19.46
C THR A 198 -4.33 -5.49 17.99
N THR A 199 -5.20 -4.73 17.30
CA THR A 199 -4.97 -4.34 15.91
C THR A 199 -3.74 -3.45 15.76
N ARG A 200 -3.60 -2.42 16.61
CA ARG A 200 -2.44 -1.51 16.58
C ARG A 200 -1.10 -2.23 16.79
N ASN A 201 -1.07 -3.24 17.65
CA ASN A 201 0.12 -4.04 17.95
C ASN A 201 0.51 -5.00 16.81
N MET A 202 -0.46 -5.38 15.96
CA MET A 202 -0.17 -6.14 14.73
C MET A 202 0.43 -5.28 13.62
N ILE A 203 0.29 -3.95 13.68
CA ILE A 203 0.85 -3.04 12.68
C ILE A 203 2.34 -2.86 12.94
N ALA A 204 3.15 -3.37 12.03
CA ALA A 204 4.60 -3.24 12.10
C ALA A 204 5.03 -1.79 11.91
N GLU A 205 5.98 -1.37 12.73
CA GLU A 205 6.81 -0.21 12.39
C GLU A 205 7.66 -0.56 11.16
N THR A 206 7.69 0.35 10.18
CA THR A 206 8.43 0.17 8.94
C THR A 206 9.05 1.47 8.48
N THR A 207 10.23 1.37 7.86
CA THR A 207 10.81 2.49 7.12
C THR A 207 10.19 2.54 5.73
N TRP A 208 9.40 3.58 5.49
CA TRP A 208 8.82 3.91 4.19
C TRP A 208 9.85 4.68 3.37
N ASN A 209 9.99 4.32 2.10
CA ASN A 209 10.82 5.06 1.16
C ASN A 209 9.97 6.17 0.55
N ILE A 210 10.41 7.41 0.62
CA ILE A 210 9.68 8.59 0.14
C ILE A 210 10.50 9.37 -0.89
N GLY A 211 11.37 8.65 -1.60
CA GLY A 211 12.02 9.14 -2.81
C GLY A 211 10.99 9.46 -3.89
N GLY A 212 11.36 10.38 -4.78
CA GLY A 212 10.52 10.91 -5.84
C GLY A 212 11.22 10.91 -7.20
N TRP A 213 10.51 11.39 -8.21
CA TRP A 213 11.03 11.58 -9.56
C TRP A 213 10.28 12.73 -10.24
N SER A 214 10.67 13.12 -11.46
CA SER A 214 10.12 14.32 -12.12
C SER A 214 9.50 14.07 -13.50
N ASN A 215 9.22 12.81 -13.84
CA ASN A 215 8.75 12.41 -15.16
C ASN A 215 7.55 11.46 -15.06
N SER A 216 6.42 11.80 -15.66
CA SER A 216 5.23 10.93 -15.64
C SER A 216 5.33 9.68 -16.50
N SER A 217 6.28 9.64 -17.42
CA SER A 217 6.42 8.59 -18.41
C SER A 217 7.33 7.47 -17.92
N VAL A 218 6.84 6.67 -16.97
CA VAL A 218 7.63 5.69 -16.22
C VAL A 218 6.95 4.32 -16.12
N TYR A 219 7.76 3.26 -16.12
CA TYR A 219 7.31 1.89 -15.89
C TYR A 219 7.35 1.52 -14.40
N PRO A 220 6.56 0.53 -13.93
CA PRO A 220 6.53 0.14 -12.52
C PRO A 220 7.91 -0.13 -11.91
N ASN A 221 8.82 -0.70 -12.70
CA ASN A 221 10.18 -1.04 -12.27
C ASN A 221 11.05 0.20 -12.02
N GLN A 222 10.92 1.23 -12.85
CA GLN A 222 11.64 2.48 -12.68
C GLN A 222 11.11 3.24 -11.47
N ILE A 223 9.79 3.24 -11.26
CA ILE A 223 9.17 3.87 -10.08
C ILE A 223 9.67 3.20 -8.81
N TYR A 224 9.74 1.86 -8.78
CA TYR A 224 10.24 1.12 -7.63
C TYR A 224 11.66 1.57 -7.22
N GLU A 225 12.54 1.80 -8.20
CA GLU A 225 13.88 2.35 -7.99
C GLU A 225 13.82 3.79 -7.47
N TYR A 226 13.00 4.66 -8.08
CA TYR A 226 12.89 6.06 -7.68
C TYR A 226 12.35 6.25 -6.26
N GLU A 227 11.36 5.45 -5.86
CA GLU A 227 10.82 5.43 -4.49
C GLU A 227 11.92 5.24 -3.46
N ARG A 228 12.93 4.41 -3.79
CA ARG A 228 14.11 4.08 -2.96
C ARG A 228 15.35 4.92 -3.29
N GLY A 229 15.21 5.87 -4.21
CA GLY A 229 16.28 6.76 -4.63
C GLY A 229 16.46 7.93 -3.68
N THR A 230 17.43 8.77 -4.00
CA THR A 230 17.77 9.98 -3.23
C THR A 230 17.16 11.26 -3.82
N THR A 231 16.44 11.14 -4.93
CA THR A 231 15.91 12.29 -5.67
C THR A 231 14.61 12.77 -5.03
N VAL A 232 14.59 14.00 -4.55
CA VAL A 232 13.44 14.62 -3.89
C VAL A 232 13.45 16.13 -4.15
N TYR A 233 12.36 16.83 -3.82
CA TYR A 233 12.43 18.28 -3.75
C TYR A 233 13.48 18.69 -2.70
N THR A 234 14.22 19.76 -2.97
CA THR A 234 15.40 20.13 -2.19
C THR A 234 15.16 20.12 -0.68
N GLY A 235 16.05 19.47 0.08
CA GLY A 235 16.01 19.42 1.54
C GLY A 235 14.96 18.47 2.15
N ARG A 236 14.21 17.72 1.33
CA ARG A 236 13.25 16.72 1.83
C ARG A 236 13.94 15.42 2.27
N PRO A 237 13.36 14.67 3.22
CA PRO A 237 13.82 13.32 3.55
C PRO A 237 13.49 12.32 2.43
N THR A 238 14.27 11.24 2.35
CA THR A 238 14.06 10.14 1.39
C THR A 238 13.46 8.89 2.04
N THR A 239 13.38 8.87 3.36
CA THR A 239 12.76 7.81 4.15
C THR A 239 12.00 8.39 5.34
N TRP A 240 10.97 7.69 5.78
CA TRP A 240 10.22 8.02 7.00
C TRP A 240 9.84 6.75 7.74
N MET A 241 10.09 6.73 9.05
CA MET A 241 9.72 5.61 9.90
C MET A 241 8.31 5.82 10.45
N GLY A 242 7.42 4.83 10.29
CA GLY A 242 6.05 4.92 10.76
C GLY A 242 5.24 3.65 10.55
N LYS A 243 3.94 3.72 10.87
CA LYS A 243 3.04 2.56 10.87
C LYS A 243 2.14 2.51 9.64
N ILE A 244 1.48 3.62 9.32
CA ILE A 244 0.46 3.71 8.26
C ILE A 244 0.86 4.78 7.24
N ALA A 245 0.81 4.43 5.96
CA ALA A 245 1.05 5.35 4.86
C ALA A 245 0.05 5.10 3.73
N LEU A 246 0.46 5.42 2.50
CA LEU A 246 -0.32 5.21 1.29
C LEU A 246 0.34 4.17 0.37
N ALA A 247 -0.40 3.72 -0.63
CA ALA A 247 0.15 2.85 -1.66
C ALA A 247 1.27 3.56 -2.41
N TYR A 248 2.29 2.80 -2.78
CA TYR A 248 3.27 3.26 -3.74
C TYR A 248 2.67 3.27 -5.15
N PRO A 249 3.08 4.20 -6.01
CA PRO A 249 2.83 4.11 -7.44
C PRO A 249 3.35 2.80 -8.04
N SER A 250 4.44 2.22 -7.53
CA SER A 250 4.89 0.88 -7.93
C SER A 250 3.94 -0.23 -7.46
N ASP A 251 3.28 -0.11 -6.30
CA ASP A 251 2.26 -1.06 -5.86
C ASP A 251 1.10 -1.11 -6.87
N TYR A 252 0.57 0.06 -7.24
CA TYR A 252 -0.48 0.17 -8.26
C TYR A 252 0.02 -0.30 -9.65
N GLY A 253 1.26 0.02 -9.99
CA GLY A 253 1.91 -0.39 -11.24
C GLY A 253 2.03 -1.91 -11.38
N TYR A 254 2.37 -2.63 -10.31
CA TYR A 254 2.49 -4.09 -10.31
C TYR A 254 1.18 -4.82 -10.01
N ALA A 255 0.13 -4.13 -9.57
CA ALA A 255 -1.19 -4.71 -9.37
C ALA A 255 -1.90 -5.10 -10.68
N VAL A 256 -1.43 -4.61 -11.84
CA VAL A 256 -1.97 -4.99 -13.15
C VAL A 256 -1.40 -6.31 -13.67
N ASP A 257 -2.15 -7.03 -14.49
CA ASP A 257 -1.59 -8.09 -15.34
C ASP A 257 -0.68 -7.50 -16.43
N LEU A 258 0.63 -7.58 -16.20
CA LEU A 258 1.64 -7.09 -17.14
C LEU A 258 1.66 -7.85 -18.47
N ASN A 259 1.06 -9.03 -18.61
CA ASN A 259 0.89 -9.64 -19.93
C ASN A 259 -0.18 -8.91 -20.77
N LYS A 260 -1.18 -8.33 -20.11
CA LYS A 260 -2.26 -7.56 -20.75
C LYS A 260 -1.89 -6.07 -20.90
N CYS A 261 -1.08 -5.54 -20.00
CA CYS A 261 -0.69 -4.13 -19.94
C CYS A 261 0.79 -3.87 -20.30
N LYS A 262 1.44 -4.81 -21.02
CA LYS A 262 2.90 -4.89 -21.22
C LYS A 262 3.57 -3.66 -21.83
N TYR A 263 2.89 -2.90 -22.67
CA TYR A 263 3.51 -1.79 -23.42
C TYR A 263 3.17 -0.41 -22.85
N TYR A 264 2.43 -0.38 -21.75
CA TYR A 264 2.00 0.85 -21.13
C TYR A 264 2.90 1.22 -19.96
N ARG A 265 3.24 2.50 -19.91
CA ARG A 265 3.74 3.17 -18.71
C ARG A 265 2.57 3.45 -17.79
N VAL A 266 2.82 3.71 -16.51
CA VAL A 266 1.72 3.88 -15.53
C VAL A 266 0.80 5.06 -15.84
N ASN A 267 1.28 6.09 -16.53
CA ASN A 267 0.46 7.21 -17.00
C ASN A 267 -0.46 6.85 -18.20
N GLU A 268 -0.25 5.67 -18.79
CA GLU A 268 -1.05 5.14 -19.89
C GLU A 268 -2.02 4.05 -19.44
N TYR A 269 -2.07 3.72 -18.14
CA TYR A 269 -2.96 2.70 -17.56
C TYR A 269 -4.45 3.04 -17.65
N LYS A 270 -4.79 4.18 -18.27
CA LYS A 270 -6.17 4.51 -18.69
C LYS A 270 -6.71 3.64 -19.82
N ASP A 271 -5.86 2.83 -20.44
CA ASP A 271 -6.30 1.81 -21.38
C ASP A 271 -7.20 0.77 -20.69
N THR A 272 -8.32 0.42 -21.33
CA THR A 272 -9.32 -0.49 -20.77
C THR A 272 -8.74 -1.84 -20.36
N ALA A 273 -7.76 -2.38 -21.10
CA ALA A 273 -7.13 -3.65 -20.76
C ALA A 273 -6.32 -3.56 -19.46
N CYS A 274 -5.70 -2.41 -19.18
CA CYS A 274 -4.99 -2.15 -17.94
C CYS A 274 -5.96 -1.93 -16.78
N VAL A 275 -6.93 -1.01 -16.92
CA VAL A 275 -7.93 -0.68 -15.89
C VAL A 275 -8.68 -1.94 -15.43
N SER A 276 -9.20 -2.73 -16.37
CA SER A 276 -10.00 -3.93 -16.06
C SER A 276 -9.19 -5.09 -15.46
N ASN A 277 -7.86 -5.03 -15.53
CA ASN A 277 -6.96 -6.06 -15.00
C ASN A 277 -6.03 -5.55 -13.91
N ASN A 278 -6.39 -4.45 -13.25
CA ASN A 278 -5.67 -3.92 -12.10
C ASN A 278 -6.61 -3.91 -10.88
N TRP A 279 -6.42 -4.86 -9.96
CA TRP A 279 -7.30 -4.98 -8.80
C TRP A 279 -7.25 -3.75 -7.86
N MET A 280 -6.15 -3.00 -7.82
CA MET A 280 -6.07 -1.79 -6.99
C MET A 280 -6.92 -0.64 -7.55
N LYS A 281 -7.28 -0.68 -8.84
CA LYS A 281 -8.20 0.30 -9.46
C LYS A 281 -9.61 0.23 -8.88
N THR A 282 -9.99 -0.86 -8.22
CA THR A 282 -11.27 -0.96 -7.50
C THR A 282 -11.25 -0.28 -6.14
N ILE A 283 -10.10 0.22 -5.69
CA ILE A 283 -9.90 0.92 -4.42
C ILE A 283 -9.46 2.36 -4.66
N LEU A 284 -8.61 2.58 -5.67
CA LEU A 284 -7.99 3.86 -6.02
C LEU A 284 -8.50 4.41 -7.36
N GLY A 285 -8.70 5.72 -7.43
CA GLY A 285 -9.33 6.40 -8.55
C GLY A 285 -10.81 6.05 -8.73
N VAL A 286 -11.58 5.70 -7.69
CA VAL A 286 -12.95 5.17 -7.86
C VAL A 286 -14.00 6.28 -7.86
N SER A 287 -14.13 7.00 -6.75
CA SER A 287 -15.09 8.09 -6.61
C SER A 287 -14.42 9.47 -6.71
N SER A 288 -13.13 9.53 -6.43
CA SER A 288 -12.24 10.66 -6.70
C SER A 288 -10.90 10.14 -7.23
N ASN A 289 -9.97 11.03 -7.58
CA ASN A 289 -8.58 10.61 -7.72
C ASN A 289 -8.09 10.08 -6.36
N GLY A 290 -7.18 9.10 -6.35
CA GLY A 290 -6.68 8.47 -5.12
C GLY A 290 -5.22 8.78 -4.84
N TRP A 291 -4.92 9.24 -3.62
CA TRP A 291 -3.55 9.60 -3.24
C TRP A 291 -2.60 8.39 -3.21
N LEU A 292 -1.35 8.64 -3.60
CA LEU A 292 -0.22 7.72 -3.47
C LEU A 292 0.89 8.39 -2.65
N LEU A 293 1.86 7.59 -2.18
CA LEU A 293 2.87 8.08 -1.24
C LEU A 293 3.96 8.95 -1.89
N SER A 294 4.38 8.64 -3.12
CA SER A 294 5.57 9.26 -3.71
C SER A 294 5.36 10.70 -4.17
N THR A 295 6.45 11.46 -4.18
CA THR A 295 6.45 12.91 -4.45
C THR A 295 7.10 13.24 -5.79
N HIS A 296 6.82 14.43 -6.30
CA HIS A 296 7.56 14.99 -7.43
C HIS A 296 8.86 15.63 -6.95
N SER A 297 9.98 15.25 -7.53
CA SER A 297 11.27 15.83 -7.14
C SER A 297 11.51 17.25 -7.65
N GLY A 298 10.84 17.67 -8.72
CA GLY A 298 11.03 18.99 -9.33
C GLY A 298 10.12 20.11 -8.81
N GLY A 299 9.19 19.80 -7.89
CA GLY A 299 8.20 20.75 -7.38
C GLY A 299 8.01 20.58 -5.87
N SER A 300 7.62 21.63 -5.15
CA SER A 300 7.54 21.63 -3.69
C SER A 300 6.21 21.11 -3.15
N TYR A 301 5.23 20.87 -4.03
CA TYR A 301 3.85 20.58 -3.67
C TYR A 301 3.23 19.40 -4.44
N ASP A 302 3.86 18.94 -5.52
CA ASP A 302 3.30 17.88 -6.34
C ASP A 302 3.53 16.49 -5.70
N VAL A 303 2.46 15.70 -5.68
CA VAL A 303 2.39 14.35 -5.11
C VAL A 303 1.71 13.40 -6.09
N SER A 304 2.02 12.11 -5.97
CA SER A 304 1.50 11.09 -6.88
C SER A 304 0.05 10.72 -6.55
N PHE A 305 -0.73 10.38 -7.57
CA PHE A 305 -2.10 9.91 -7.42
C PHE A 305 -2.56 9.06 -8.61
N VAL A 306 -3.61 8.27 -8.40
CA VAL A 306 -4.34 7.54 -9.44
C VAL A 306 -5.52 8.38 -9.89
N HIS A 307 -5.61 8.67 -11.18
CA HIS A 307 -6.76 9.32 -11.78
C HIS A 307 -8.00 8.41 -11.78
N LEU A 308 -9.19 9.01 -11.87
CA LEU A 308 -10.45 8.28 -12.13
C LEU A 308 -10.37 7.33 -13.33
N ASN A 309 -9.66 7.74 -14.38
CA ASN A 309 -9.48 6.92 -15.58
C ASN A 309 -8.45 5.80 -15.42
N GLY A 310 -7.73 5.71 -14.29
CA GLY A 310 -6.76 4.66 -13.97
C GLY A 310 -5.30 4.95 -14.33
N SER A 311 -5.00 6.09 -14.96
CA SER A 311 -3.61 6.54 -15.14
C SER A 311 -3.02 7.07 -13.83
N VAL A 312 -1.70 6.93 -13.66
CA VAL A 312 -0.96 7.55 -12.56
C VAL A 312 -0.31 8.85 -13.02
N SER A 313 -0.38 9.89 -12.20
CA SER A 313 0.34 11.15 -12.37
C SER A 313 1.04 11.55 -11.08
N ASN A 314 2.11 12.33 -11.19
CA ASN A 314 2.83 12.91 -10.08
C ASN A 314 3.24 14.37 -10.33
N PHE A 315 2.56 15.08 -11.22
CA PHE A 315 3.00 16.40 -11.69
C PHE A 315 1.82 17.35 -11.96
N TYR A 316 2.06 18.65 -11.75
CA TYR A 316 1.13 19.78 -11.96
C TYR A 316 -0.14 19.80 -11.10
N LEU A 317 -0.18 19.07 -9.99
CA LEU A 317 -1.30 19.07 -9.05
C LEU A 317 -0.77 19.04 -7.62
N GLY A 318 -1.21 20.00 -6.81
CA GLY A 318 -0.70 20.15 -5.45
C GLY A 318 -1.36 19.25 -4.42
N ALA A 319 -0.60 19.03 -3.35
CA ALA A 319 -0.96 18.21 -2.20
C ALA A 319 -2.23 18.70 -1.46
N GLN A 320 -2.64 19.95 -1.69
CA GLN A 320 -3.83 20.56 -1.07
C GLN A 320 -5.15 20.09 -1.66
N LEU A 321 -5.13 19.40 -2.82
CA LEU A 321 -6.35 18.87 -3.43
C LEU A 321 -7.01 17.82 -2.53
N VAL A 322 -8.28 17.51 -2.76
CA VAL A 322 -9.08 16.63 -1.89
C VAL A 322 -9.38 15.34 -2.64
N TYR A 323 -8.65 14.28 -2.30
CA TYR A 323 -8.65 12.99 -3.00
C TYR A 323 -8.85 11.84 -2.03
N GLU A 324 -9.31 10.72 -2.56
CA GLU A 324 -9.61 9.55 -1.74
C GLU A 324 -8.34 8.96 -1.13
N VAL A 325 -8.48 8.47 0.10
CA VAL A 325 -7.37 7.92 0.88
C VAL A 325 -7.66 6.48 1.21
N ALA A 326 -6.76 5.58 0.82
CA ALA A 326 -6.77 4.17 1.22
C ALA A 326 -5.52 3.89 2.06
N PRO A 327 -5.66 3.69 3.39
CA PRO A 327 -4.54 3.39 4.28
C PRO A 327 -3.80 2.12 3.88
N VAL A 328 -2.48 2.16 3.98
CA VAL A 328 -1.57 1.04 3.70
C VAL A 328 -0.65 0.82 4.89
N LEU A 329 -0.45 -0.44 5.27
CA LEU A 329 0.36 -0.82 6.42
C LEU A 329 1.06 -2.16 6.20
N TYR A 330 2.02 -2.46 7.08
CA TYR A 330 2.64 -3.77 7.16
C TYR A 330 2.18 -4.49 8.42
N LEU A 331 1.93 -5.79 8.32
CA LEU A 331 1.72 -6.64 9.48
C LEU A 331 3.06 -7.06 10.10
N SER A 332 3.07 -7.32 11.40
CA SER A 332 4.19 -7.99 12.06
C SER A 332 4.44 -9.37 11.43
N SER A 333 5.71 -9.76 11.34
CA SER A 333 6.13 -10.97 10.62
C SER A 333 5.73 -12.28 11.31
N GLU A 334 5.24 -12.22 12.55
CA GLU A 334 4.95 -13.38 13.39
C GLU A 334 3.54 -13.94 13.18
N LEU A 335 2.64 -13.16 12.58
CA LEU A 335 1.24 -13.55 12.42
C LEU A 335 1.10 -14.69 11.42
N GLY A 336 0.21 -15.63 11.71
CA GLY A 336 -0.13 -16.76 10.84
C GLY A 336 -1.44 -16.55 10.08
N ILE A 337 -1.74 -17.47 9.15
CA ILE A 337 -3.09 -17.64 8.59
C ILE A 337 -3.71 -18.88 9.26
N GLU A 338 -4.90 -18.72 9.83
CA GLU A 338 -5.66 -19.79 10.45
C GLU A 338 -6.54 -20.52 9.42
N LEU A 339 -7.29 -19.75 8.63
CA LEU A 339 -8.32 -20.21 7.70
C LEU A 339 -8.46 -19.23 6.51
N GLY A 340 -9.27 -19.61 5.53
CA GLY A 340 -9.58 -18.79 4.36
C GLY A 340 -8.71 -19.15 3.14
N ASP A 341 -9.26 -18.91 1.96
CA ASP A 341 -8.56 -19.07 0.68
C ASP A 341 -8.20 -17.73 0.02
N GLY A 342 -8.55 -16.63 0.69
CA GLY A 342 -8.27 -15.28 0.24
C GLY A 342 -9.27 -14.76 -0.79
N SER A 343 -10.29 -15.53 -1.18
CA SER A 343 -11.38 -15.01 -2.02
C SER A 343 -12.22 -13.98 -1.26
N SER A 344 -12.98 -13.15 -1.98
CA SER A 344 -13.88 -12.17 -1.34
C SER A 344 -14.96 -12.82 -0.46
N SER A 345 -15.36 -14.05 -0.79
CA SER A 345 -16.32 -14.84 0.00
C SER A 345 -15.68 -15.61 1.16
N ASN A 346 -14.36 -15.81 1.12
CA ASN A 346 -13.62 -16.53 2.15
C ASN A 346 -12.22 -15.89 2.40
N PRO A 347 -12.19 -14.64 2.89
CA PRO A 347 -10.95 -13.93 3.18
C PRO A 347 -10.05 -14.69 4.15
N TYR A 348 -8.74 -14.48 4.08
CA TYR A 348 -7.81 -15.03 5.05
C TYR A 348 -8.12 -14.52 6.46
N LYS A 349 -8.13 -15.44 7.43
CA LYS A 349 -8.26 -15.13 8.86
C LYS A 349 -6.89 -15.22 9.51
N LEU A 350 -6.46 -14.13 10.14
CA LEU A 350 -5.20 -14.08 10.88
C LEU A 350 -5.27 -14.96 12.13
N SER A 351 -4.15 -15.61 12.44
CA SER A 351 -3.89 -16.09 13.79
C SER A 351 -2.91 -15.16 14.47
N ILE A 352 -3.39 -14.60 15.58
CA ILE A 352 -2.63 -13.78 16.51
C ILE A 352 -1.93 -14.63 17.57
#